data_AF-A0A1W6BGH7-F1
#
_entry.id   AF-A0A1W6BGH7-F1
#
_cell.length_a   1.000
_cell.length_b   1.000
_cell.length_c   1.000
_cell.angle_alpha   90.00
_cell.angle_beta   90.00
_cell.angle_gamma   90.00
#
_symmetry.space_group_name_H-M   'P 1'
#
loop_
_entity.id
_entity.type
_entity.pdbx_description
1 polymer ?
#
loop_
_entity_poly.entity_id
_entity_poly.type
_entity_poly.pdbx_seq_one_letter_code
_entity_poly.pdbx_strand_id
1 'polypeptide(L)' 'MIDYIFYLCVDILVWLADLTGTTYELINIIIFIIGYPLFVFILIGIIYYQNKKLKKLNSKY' A
#
# COMPACT_ATOMS: atom_id res chain seq x y z
N MET A 1 -6.90 -24.28 3.60
CA MET A 1 -6.38 -23.46 2.48
C MET A 1 -6.24 -22.01 2.90
N ILE A 2 -7.28 -21.40 3.47
CA ILE A 2 -7.23 -20.04 4.04
C ILE A 2 -6.19 -19.94 5.16
N ASP A 3 -6.14 -20.92 6.07
CA ASP A 3 -5.19 -20.92 7.18
C ASP A 3 -3.73 -20.92 6.69
N TYR A 4 -3.43 -21.68 5.64
CA TYR A 4 -2.09 -21.71 5.04
C TYR A 4 -1.68 -20.33 4.50
N ILE A 5 -2.58 -19.66 3.78
CA ILE A 5 -2.31 -18.31 3.25
C ILE A 5 -2.15 -17.30 4.39
N PHE A 6 -3.00 -17.41 5.42
CA PHE A 6 -2.92 -16.56 6.59
C PHE A 6 -1.57 -16.71 7.31
N TYR A 7 -1.15 -17.95 7.62
CA TYR A 7 0.13 -18.20 8.27
C TYR A 7 1.31 -17.76 7.41
N LEU A 8 1.26 -17.98 6.09
CA LEU A 8 2.30 -17.50 5.18
C LEU A 8 2.43 -15.97 5.21
N CYS A 9 1.31 -15.24 5.24
CA CYS A 9 1.33 -13.79 5.40
C CYS A 9 1.92 -13.37 6.74
N VAL A 10 1.53 -14.04 7.84
CA VAL A 10 2.07 -13.77 9.17
C VAL A 10 3.57 -14.03 9.22
N ASP A 11 4.05 -15.14 8.65
CA ASP A 11 5.48 -15.49 8.61
C ASP A 11 6.30 -14.43 7.88
N ILE A 12 5.79 -13.89 6.76
CA ILE A 12 6.44 -12.80 6.03
C ILE A 12 6.51 -11.53 6.90
N LEU A 13 5.45 -11.22 7.64
CA LEU A 13 5.42 -10.06 8.53
C LEU A 13 6.37 -10.22 9.72
N VAL A 14 6.43 -11.42 10.31
CA VAL A 14 7.38 -11.75 11.40
C VAL A 14 8.81 -11.66 10.89
N TRP A 15 9.10 -12.19 9.70
CA TRP A 15 10.42 -12.08 9.08
C TRP A 15 10.82 -10.61 8.84
N LEU A 16 9.89 -9.77 8.39
CA LEU A 16 10.11 -8.31 8.28
C LEU A 16 10.37 -7.67 9.65
N ALA A 17 9.70 -8.15 10.70
CA ALA A 17 9.83 -7.64 12.06
C ALA A 17 11.23 -7.93 12.60
N ASP A 18 11.70 -9.17 12.43
CA ASP A 18 13.04 -9.59 12.80
C ASP A 18 14.13 -8.80 12.04
N LEU A 19 13.93 -8.57 10.73
CA LEU A 19 14.87 -7.78 9.92
C LEU A 19 14.98 -6.31 10.34
N THR A 20 13.87 -5.72 10.75
CA THR A 20 13.82 -4.32 11.19
C THR A 20 14.14 -4.16 12.68
N GLY A 21 14.28 -5.26 13.42
CA GLY A 21 14.44 -5.27 14.87
C GLY A 21 13.20 -4.75 15.61
N THR A 22 12.02 -4.89 15.02
CA THR A 22 10.73 -4.42 15.59
C THR A 22 9.81 -5.61 15.89
N THR A 23 8.62 -5.34 16.45
CA THR A 23 7.63 -6.41 16.71
C THR A 23 6.66 -6.54 15.55
N TYR A 24 6.11 -7.75 15.38
CA TYR A 24 5.10 -8.06 14.39
C TYR A 24 3.91 -7.09 14.44
N GLU A 25 3.44 -6.74 15.64
CA GLU A 25 2.30 -5.83 15.83
C GLU A 25 2.59 -4.43 15.28
N LEU A 26 3.81 -3.94 15.47
CA LEU A 26 4.22 -2.62 15.01
C LEU A 26 4.33 -2.59 13.48
N ILE A 27 4.92 -3.62 12.86
CA ILE A 27 4.95 -3.75 11.40
C ILE A 27 3.54 -3.82 10.83
N ASN A 28 2.66 -4.58 11.46
CA ASN A 28 1.28 -4.73 11.02
C ASN A 28 0.57 -3.36 11.01
N ILE A 29 0.74 -2.55 12.06
CA ILE A 29 0.23 -1.17 12.12
C ILE A 29 0.82 -0.31 11.00
N ILE A 30 2.14 -0.35 10.79
CA ILE A 30 2.80 0.46 9.77
C ILE A 30 2.27 0.11 8.38
N ILE A 31 2.18 -1.17 8.03
CA ILE A 31 1.76 -1.59 6.69
C ILE A 31 0.28 -1.25 6.45
N PHE A 32 -0.60 -1.59 7.38
CA PHE A 32 -2.05 -1.47 7.15
C PHE A 32 -2.61 -0.08 7.47
N ILE A 33 -2.07 0.63 8.46
CA ILE A 33 -2.58 1.96 8.86
C ILE A 33 -1.84 3.08 8.13
N ILE A 34 -0.55 2.90 7.81
CA ILE A 34 0.23 3.95 7.13
C ILE A 34 0.43 3.59 5.66
N GLY A 35 0.96 2.41 5.37
CA GLY A 35 1.30 1.96 4.03
C GLY A 35 0.09 1.93 3.10
N TYR A 36 -1.01 1.31 3.54
CA TYR A 36 -2.20 1.17 2.70
C TYR A 36 -2.89 2.53 2.39
N PRO A 37 -3.16 3.41 3.36
CA PRO A 37 -3.71 4.73 3.04
C PRO A 37 -2.79 5.56 2.15
N LEU A 38 -1.47 5.52 2.41
CA LEU A 38 -0.48 6.23 1.58
C LEU A 38 -0.49 5.72 0.14
N PHE A 39 -0.57 4.41 -0.07
CA PHE A 39 -0.72 3.80 -1.40
C PHE A 39 -2.00 4.28 -2.11
N VAL A 40 -3.13 4.33 -1.40
CA VAL A 40 -4.40 4.84 -1.94
C VAL A 40 -4.29 6.32 -2.32
N PHE A 41 -3.69 7.16 -1.47
CA PHE A 41 -3.49 8.58 -1.77
C PHE A 41 -2.61 8.80 -3.00
N ILE A 42 -1.55 8.00 -3.18
CA ILE A 42 -0.70 8.03 -4.37
C ILE A 42 -1.53 7.71 -5.62
N LEU A 43 -2.34 6.65 -5.59
CA LEU A 43 -3.21 6.27 -6.71
C LEU A 43 -4.20 7.39 -7.05
N ILE A 44 -4.84 7.99 -6.06
CA ILE A 44 -5.75 9.13 -6.25
C ILE A 44 -5.00 10.30 -6.90
N GLY A 45 -3.79 10.61 -6.44
CA GLY A 45 -2.95 11.67 -7.01
C GLY A 45 -2.60 11.40 -8.48
N ILE A 46 -2.23 10.16 -8.81
CA ILE A 46 -1.95 9.72 -10.18
C ILE A 46 -3.19 9.88 -11.07
N ILE A 47 -4.36 9.45 -10.60
CA ILE A 47 -5.63 9.59 -11.32
C ILE A 47 -5.98 11.07 -11.53
N TYR A 48 -5.80 11.91 -10.51
CA TYR A 48 -6.05 13.35 -10.61
C TYR A 48 -5.14 14.02 -11.65
N TYR A 49 -3.85 13.70 -11.64
CA TYR A 49 -2.89 14.21 -12.61
C TYR A 49 -3.24 13.79 -14.05
N GLN A 50 -3.58 12.51 -14.24
CA GLN A 50 -4.01 12.00 -15.54
C GLN A 50 -5.28 12.70 -16.03
N ASN A 51 -6.30 12.87 -15.19
CA ASN A 51 -7.52 13.58 -15.55
C ASN A 51 -7.27 15.05 -15.94
N LYS A 52 -6.38 15.74 -15.23
CA LYS A 52 -6.01 17.12 -15.59
C LYS A 52 -5.32 17.19 -16.95
N LYS A 53 -4.44 16.23 -17.26
CA LYS A 53 -3.77 16.14 -18.56
C LYS A 53 -4.77 15.85 -19.69
N LEU A 54 -5.71 14.93 -19.47
CA LEU A 54 -6.76 14.59 -20.43
C LEU A 54 -7.69 15.77 -20.72
N LYS A 55 -8.15 16.50 -19.70
CA LYS A 55 -8.96 17.72 -19.88
C LYS A 55 -8.24 18.79 -20.70
N LYS A 56 -6.94 18.98 -20.47
CA LYS A 56 -6.13 19.94 -21.24
C LYS A 56 -5.97 19.52 -22.70
N LEU A 57 -5.88 18.22 -22.98
CA LEU A 57 -5.81 17.69 -24.34
C LEU A 57 -7.16 17.84 -25.07
N ASN A 58 -8.27 17.46 -24.41
CA ASN A 58 -9.61 17.58 -24.99
C ASN A 58 -10.08 19.03 -25.20
N SER A 59 -9.56 19.99 -24.44
CA SER A 59 -9.86 21.42 -24.63
C SER A 59 -9.05 22.06 -25.77
N LYS A 60 -8.05 21.37 -26.31
CA LYS A 60 -7.14 21.90 -27.34
C LYS A 60 -7.52 21.44 -28.77
N TYR A 61 -8.44 20.49 -28.87
CA TYR A 61 -9.14 20.09 -30.09
C TYR A 61 -10.58 20.58 -30.02
#